data_AF-A0A1S6GLL4-F1
#
_entry.id   AF-A0A1S6GLL4-F1
#
_cell.length_a   1.000
_cell.length_b   1.000
_cell.length_c   1.000
_cell.angle_alpha   90.00
_cell.angle_beta   90.00
_cell.angle_gamma   90.00
#
_symmetry.space_group_name_H-M   'P 1'
#
loop_
_entity.id
_entity.type
_entity.pdbx_description
1 polymer ?
#
loop_
_entity_poly.entity_id
_entity_poly.type
_entity_poly.pdbx_seq_one_letter_code
_entity_poly.pdbx_strand_id
1 'polypeptide(L)'
;AEEYKVQEEVGKGLKDAMQGGMSREELFITSKLWCADLAPDRVRYALKRTLKELQLDYLDLYLIHWPFRLKDNARRPPEAG
;
A
#
# COMPACT_ATOMS: atom_id res chain seq x y z
N ALA A 1 -1.36 4.28 0.77
CA ALA A 1 -1.99 3.47 -0.30
C ALA A 1 -1.12 3.59 -1.53
N GLU A 2 -0.91 2.51 -2.27
CA GLU A 2 0.03 2.45 -3.39
C GLU A 2 -0.26 3.49 -4.48
N GLU A 3 -1.52 3.58 -4.94
CA GLU A 3 -1.91 4.47 -6.04
C GLU A 3 -1.67 5.96 -5.77
N TYR A 4 -1.47 6.37 -4.51
CA TYR A 4 -1.17 7.76 -4.17
C TYR A 4 0.27 8.15 -4.50
N LYS A 5 1.15 7.18 -4.82
CA LYS A 5 2.56 7.41 -5.23
C LYS A 5 3.38 8.19 -4.20
N VAL A 6 3.12 7.93 -2.93
CA VAL A 6 3.83 8.56 -1.80
C VAL A 6 4.36 7.56 -0.79
N GLN A 7 4.33 6.24 -1.08
CA GLN A 7 4.71 5.23 -0.10
C GLN A 7 6.20 5.30 0.27
N GLU A 8 7.08 5.66 -0.67
CA GLU A 8 8.50 5.83 -0.37
C GLU A 8 8.76 7.01 0.58
N GLU A 9 8.08 8.13 0.38
CA GLU A 9 8.15 9.31 1.23
C GLU A 9 7.56 9.03 2.62
N VAL A 10 6.43 8.33 2.68
CA VAL A 10 5.85 7.86 3.94
C VAL A 10 6.83 6.93 4.65
N GLY A 11 7.46 5.99 3.94
CA GLY A 11 8.45 5.08 4.49
C GLY A 11 9.66 5.79 5.09
N LYS A 12 10.16 6.84 4.42
CA LYS A 12 11.22 7.72 4.96
C LYS A 12 10.77 8.40 6.26
N GLY A 13 9.58 9.00 6.27
CA GLY A 13 9.04 9.66 7.46
C GLY A 13 8.81 8.70 8.64
N LEU A 14 8.34 7.48 8.37
CA LEU A 14 8.19 6.43 9.39
C LEU A 14 9.55 6.02 9.96
N LYS A 15 10.56 5.85 9.10
CA LYS A 15 11.92 5.52 9.53
C LYS A 15 12.50 6.61 10.41
N ASP A 16 12.35 7.88 10.04
CA ASP A 16 12.84 9.01 10.83
C ASP A 16 12.15 9.08 12.19
N ALA A 17 10.83 8.85 12.24
CA ALA A 17 10.08 8.79 13.50
C ALA A 17 10.55 7.65 14.41
N MET A 18 10.79 6.46 13.84
CA MET A 18 11.30 5.32 14.61
C MET A 18 12.74 5.53 15.09
N GLN A 19 13.59 6.17 14.29
CA GLN A 19 14.94 6.59 14.71
C GLN A 19 14.89 7.68 15.80
N GLY A 20 13.82 8.47 15.83
CA GLY A 20 13.53 9.45 16.89
C GLY A 20 13.04 8.85 18.21
N GLY A 21 12.90 7.52 18.30
CA GLY A 21 12.56 6.81 19.54
C GLY A 21 11.13 6.25 19.60
N MET A 22 10.34 6.39 18.54
CA MET A 22 9.02 5.76 18.46
C MET A 22 9.16 4.26 18.15
N SER A 23 8.47 3.40 18.89
CA SER A 23 8.46 1.97 18.58
C SER A 23 7.55 1.68 17.39
N ARG A 24 7.82 0.60 16.65
CA ARG A 24 6.99 0.21 15.50
C ARG A 24 5.57 -0.17 15.97
N GLU A 25 5.45 -0.75 17.16
CA GLU A 25 4.22 -1.28 17.73
C GLU A 25 3.25 -0.18 18.20
N GLU A 26 3.74 1.05 18.41
CA GLU A 26 2.93 2.24 18.72
C GLU A 26 2.24 2.82 17.47
N LEU A 27 2.71 2.43 16.28
CA LEU A 27 2.21 2.93 15.01
C LEU A 27 1.15 2.00 14.43
N PHE A 28 0.04 2.57 13.97
CA PHE A 28 -0.97 1.85 13.20
C PHE A 28 -0.91 2.25 11.72
N ILE A 29 -0.31 1.39 10.89
CA ILE A 29 -0.06 1.67 9.47
C ILE A 29 -1.02 0.90 8.58
N THR A 30 -1.78 1.65 7.79
CA THR A 30 -2.73 1.11 6.81
C THR A 30 -2.27 1.37 5.38
N SER A 31 -2.28 0.34 4.54
CA SER A 31 -2.23 0.51 3.08
C SER A 31 -3.38 -0.24 2.39
N LYS A 32 -3.47 -0.10 1.07
CA LYS A 32 -4.61 -0.58 0.28
C LYS A 32 -4.14 -1.25 -1.00
N LEU A 33 -4.70 -2.42 -1.30
CA LEU A 33 -4.54 -3.16 -2.55
C LEU A 33 -5.31 -2.46 -3.67
N TRP A 34 -4.61 -2.02 -4.71
CA TRP A 34 -5.22 -1.33 -5.83
C TRP A 34 -5.96 -2.26 -6.78
N CYS A 35 -6.90 -1.70 -7.54
CA CYS A 35 -7.82 -2.41 -8.42
C CYS A 35 -7.14 -3.27 -9.50
N ALA A 36 -5.96 -2.86 -9.99
CA ALA A 36 -5.19 -3.60 -10.99
C ALA A 36 -4.50 -4.86 -10.40
N ASP A 37 -4.34 -4.93 -9.08
CA ASP A 37 -3.74 -6.05 -8.37
C ASP A 37 -4.79 -6.94 -7.65
N LEU A 38 -6.09 -6.71 -7.88
CA LEU A 38 -7.19 -7.55 -7.38
C LEU A 38 -7.32 -8.86 -8.16
N ALA A 39 -6.25 -9.66 -8.16
CA ALA A 39 -6.21 -11.04 -8.62
C ALA A 39 -5.47 -11.89 -7.56
N PRO A 40 -5.93 -13.12 -7.24
CA PRO A 40 -5.38 -13.90 -6.12
C PRO A 40 -3.86 -14.09 -6.13
N ASP A 41 -3.29 -14.29 -7.31
CA ASP A 41 -1.85 -14.47 -7.57
C ASP A 41 -1.05 -13.17 -7.42
N ARG A 42 -1.69 -12.00 -7.56
CA ARG A 42 -1.04 -10.67 -7.46
C ARG A 42 -1.05 -10.07 -6.06
N VAL A 43 -1.98 -10.49 -5.19
CA VAL A 43 -2.15 -9.91 -3.83
C VAL A 43 -0.84 -9.90 -3.05
N ARG A 44 -0.14 -11.04 -2.98
CA ARG A 44 1.11 -11.16 -2.22
C ARG A 44 2.24 -10.34 -2.85
N TYR A 45 2.26 -10.21 -4.17
CA TYR A 45 3.25 -9.41 -4.88
C TYR A 45 3.07 -7.91 -4.57
N ALA A 46 1.84 -7.40 -4.68
CA ALA A 46 1.51 -6.01 -4.38
C ALA A 46 1.77 -5.65 -2.91
N LEU A 47 1.43 -6.55 -1.98
CA LEU A 47 1.75 -6.35 -0.55
C LEU A 47 3.26 -6.26 -0.31
N LYS A 48 4.06 -7.17 -0.91
CA LYS A 48 5.53 -7.13 -0.77
C LYS A 48 6.13 -5.84 -1.34
N ARG A 49 5.62 -5.34 -2.46
CA ARG A 49 6.01 -4.04 -3.02
C ARG A 49 5.70 -2.91 -2.04
N THR A 50 4.47 -2.88 -1.51
CA THR A 50 4.05 -1.89 -0.50
C THR A 50 4.95 -1.91 0.75
N LEU A 51 5.25 -3.10 1.30
CA LEU A 51 6.13 -3.24 2.47
C LEU A 51 7.54 -2.75 2.17
N LYS A 52 8.07 -3.03 0.98
CA LYS A 52 9.38 -2.55 0.54
C LYS A 52 9.42 -1.02 0.44
N GLU A 53 8.42 -0.40 -0.19
CA GLU A 53 8.33 1.06 -0.34
C GLU A 53 8.22 1.76 1.03
N LEU A 54 7.41 1.19 1.94
CA LEU A 54 7.24 1.70 3.30
C LEU A 54 8.41 1.37 4.23
N GLN A 55 9.35 0.51 3.83
CA GLN A 55 10.44 -0.01 4.67
C GLN A 55 9.93 -0.69 5.96
N LEU A 56 8.88 -1.51 5.85
CA LEU A 56 8.26 -2.21 6.96
C LEU A 56 8.21 -3.73 6.73
N ASP A 57 8.16 -4.51 7.81
CA ASP A 57 7.97 -5.96 7.75
C ASP A 57 6.48 -6.36 7.72
N TYR A 58 5.60 -5.53 8.29
CA TYR A 58 4.16 -5.77 8.34
C TYR A 58 3.33 -4.48 8.33
N LEU A 59 2.06 -4.62 7.95
CA LEU A 59 1.02 -3.59 8.08
C LEU A 59 0.03 -4.02 9.16
N ASP A 60 -0.50 -3.05 9.88
CA ASP A 60 -1.55 -3.26 10.87
C ASP A 60 -2.91 -3.50 10.20
N LEU A 61 -3.10 -2.89 9.01
CA LEU A 61 -4.30 -3.07 8.20
C LEU A 61 -3.98 -3.02 6.70
N TYR A 62 -4.54 -3.98 5.95
CA TYR A 62 -4.46 -4.00 4.49
C TYR A 62 -5.85 -4.20 3.89
N LEU A 63 -6.31 -3.19 3.14
CA LEU A 63 -7.68 -3.13 2.62
C LEU A 63 -7.73 -3.32 1.10
N ILE A 64 -8.84 -3.85 0.60
CA ILE A 64 -9.22 -3.68 -0.82
C ILE A 64 -9.57 -2.19 -1.02
N HIS A 65 -8.89 -1.51 -1.96
CA HIS A 65 -9.12 -0.07 -2.15
C HIS A 65 -10.52 0.21 -2.72
N TRP A 66 -10.95 -0.59 -3.70
CA TRP A 66 -12.29 -0.56 -4.27
C TRP A 66 -12.72 -1.97 -4.69
N PRO A 67 -14.02 -2.31 -4.66
CA PRO A 67 -14.52 -3.63 -5.00
C PRO A 67 -14.61 -3.88 -6.52
N PHE A 68 -13.63 -3.40 -7.30
CA PHE A 68 -13.62 -3.53 -8.76
C PHE A 68 -12.23 -3.93 -9.25
N ARG A 69 -12.15 -4.99 -10.06
CA ARG A 69 -10.89 -5.37 -10.73
C ARG A 69 -10.73 -4.57 -12.03
N LEU A 70 -9.60 -3.87 -12.16
CA LEU A 70 -9.20 -3.24 -13.41
C LEU A 70 -8.36 -4.19 -14.26
N LYS A 71 -8.41 -4.04 -15.59
CA LYS A 71 -7.46 -4.69 -16.49
C LYS A 71 -6.04 -4.18 -16.21
N ASP A 72 -5.06 -5.00 -16.54
CA ASP A 72 -3.66 -4.63 -16.47
C ASP A 72 -3.40 -3.34 -17.28
N ASN A 73 -2.66 -2.40 -16.69
CA ASN A 73 -2.36 -1.07 -17.25
C ASN A 73 -3.54 -0.09 -17.38
N ALA A 74 -4.74 -0.43 -16.90
CA ALA A 74 -5.81 0.56 -16.78
C ALA A 74 -5.48 1.53 -15.64
N ARG A 75 -5.24 2.79 -16.00
CA ARG A 75 -4.82 3.86 -15.06
C ARG A 75 -5.97 4.68 -14.49
N ARG A 76 -7.22 4.39 -14.88
CA ARG A 76 -8.42 5.09 -14.41
C ARG A 76 -9.52 4.08 -14.10
N PRO A 77 -10.36 4.33 -13.07
CA PRO A 77 -11.67 3.69 -13.01
C PRO A 77 -12.39 3.91 -14.35
N PRO A 78 -13.27 2.98 -14.79
CA PRO A 78 -14.16 3.29 -15.91
C PRO A 78 -14.87 4.60 -15.59
N GLU A 79 -14.89 5.54 -16.52
CA GLU A 79 -15.80 6.68 -16.42
C GLU A 79 -17.22 6.11 -16.31
N ALA A 80 -18.01 6.63 -15.38
CA ALA A 80 -19.43 6.30 -15.37
C ALA A 80 -19.99 6.74 -16.73
N GLY A 81 -20.48 5.77 -17.51
CA GLY A 81 -21.21 6.03 -18.73
C GLY A 81 -22.57 6.65 -18.44
#